data_AF-T1DFG7-F1
#
_entry.id   AF-T1DFG7-F1
#
_cell.length_a   1.000
_cell.length_b   1.000
_cell.length_c   1.000
_cell.angle_alpha   90.00
_cell.angle_beta   90.00
_cell.angle_gamma   90.00
#
_symmetry.space_group_name_H-M   'P 1'
#
loop_
_entity.id
_entity.type
_entity.pdbx_description
1 polymer ?
#
loop_
_entity_poly.entity_id
_entity_poly.type
_entity_poly.pdbx_seq_one_letter_code
_entity_poly.pdbx_strand_id
1 'polypeptide(L)'
;YDLTPRMAPHMDRHLVFPLLEFLQERQLHPEDQLLKGKIHLLNFTNMVDYAMDIHKSLYHTDQVPQEMIDRRVDVVARLKSLEEAAAPLMAFLQNEDKVQELRPDKQYNLHMLNDRYQIGPDQIEALYQFAKFQFECGNYSGAADFLYQYRALCTNSDRNLSALWGKLAAEILMQNWDVALEELNRLKEIIDSK
;
A
#
# COMPACT_ATOMS: atom_id res chain seq x y z
N TYR A 1 -30.15 -7.07 2.55
CA TYR A 1 -29.29 -8.25 2.39
C TYR A 1 -27.85 -7.79 2.46
N ASP A 2 -27.04 -8.40 3.33
CA ASP A 2 -25.62 -8.09 3.45
C ASP A 2 -24.82 -8.96 2.48
N LEU A 3 -24.11 -8.33 1.54
CA LEU A 3 -23.24 -8.99 0.55
C LEU A 3 -21.76 -8.96 0.96
N THR A 4 -21.42 -8.28 2.05
CA THR A 4 -20.04 -8.12 2.53
C THR A 4 -19.33 -9.47 2.71
N PRO A 5 -19.95 -10.52 3.31
CA PRO A 5 -19.29 -11.82 3.46
C PRO A 5 -18.96 -12.51 2.12
N ARG A 6 -19.71 -12.19 1.06
CA ARG A 6 -19.50 -12.75 -0.28
C ARG A 6 -18.45 -11.95 -1.06
N MET A 7 -18.36 -10.64 -0.83
CA MET A 7 -17.41 -9.76 -1.52
C MET A 7 -16.02 -9.77 -0.88
N ALA A 8 -15.95 -9.81 0.46
CA ALA A 8 -14.69 -9.69 1.21
C ALA A 8 -13.58 -10.68 0.78
N PRO A 9 -13.85 -11.97 0.45
CA PRO A 9 -12.81 -12.89 -0.01
C PRO A 9 -12.15 -12.50 -1.35
N HIS A 10 -12.78 -11.63 -2.13
CA HIS A 10 -12.31 -11.19 -3.45
C HIS A 10 -11.68 -9.79 -3.42
N MET A 11 -11.54 -9.19 -2.24
CA MET A 11 -11.04 -7.83 -2.06
C MET A 11 -9.77 -7.84 -1.21
N ASP A 12 -8.93 -6.82 -1.41
CA ASP A 12 -7.83 -6.56 -0.49
C ASP A 12 -8.37 -6.24 0.91
N ARG A 13 -7.62 -6.64 1.95
CA ARG A 13 -8.01 -6.44 3.35
C ARG A 13 -8.29 -4.98 3.67
N HIS A 14 -7.53 -4.05 3.08
CA HIS A 14 -7.72 -2.63 3.29
C HIS A 14 -9.05 -2.13 2.72
N LEU A 15 -9.49 -2.70 1.58
CA LEU A 15 -10.78 -2.38 0.95
C LEU A 15 -11.99 -2.94 1.70
N VAL A 16 -11.78 -3.88 2.63
CA VAL A 16 -12.85 -4.40 3.48
C VAL A 16 -13.18 -3.43 4.63
N PHE A 17 -12.25 -2.57 5.07
CA PHE A 17 -12.50 -1.63 6.17
C PHE A 17 -13.65 -0.66 5.89
N PRO A 18 -13.72 0.04 4.73
CA PRO A 18 -14.84 0.92 4.43
C PRO A 18 -16.19 0.18 4.42
N LEU A 19 -16.22 -1.10 4.03
CA LEU A 19 -17.44 -1.92 4.08
C LEU A 19 -17.86 -2.20 5.53
N LEU A 20 -16.91 -2.52 6.40
CA LEU A 20 -17.18 -2.74 7.83
C LEU A 20 -17.58 -1.45 8.56
N GLU A 21 -16.99 -0.31 8.18
CA GLU A 21 -17.40 1.01 8.67
C GLU A 21 -18.84 1.33 8.26
N PHE A 22 -19.19 1.10 7.00
CA PHE A 22 -20.57 1.26 6.53
C PHE A 22 -21.56 0.34 7.28
N LEU A 23 -21.19 -0.92 7.54
CA LEU A 23 -22.04 -1.84 8.31
C LEU A 23 -22.22 -1.37 9.76
N GLN A 24 -21.19 -0.75 10.35
CA GLN A 24 -21.25 -0.17 11.70
C GLN A 24 -22.16 1.05 11.75
N GLU A 25 -22.01 1.99 10.80
CA GLU A 25 -22.87 3.18 10.69
C GLU A 25 -24.35 2.82 10.49
N ARG A 26 -24.62 1.78 9.71
CA ARG A 26 -25.98 1.30 9.44
C ARG A 26 -26.57 0.47 10.58
N GLN A 27 -25.77 0.15 11.61
CA GLN A 27 -26.17 -0.67 12.77
C GLN A 27 -26.80 -2.01 12.35
N LEU A 28 -26.32 -2.58 11.24
CA LEU A 28 -26.87 -3.83 10.68
C LEU A 28 -26.44 -5.07 11.47
N HIS A 29 -25.33 -4.95 12.22
CA HIS A 29 -24.77 -6.00 13.08
C HIS A 29 -24.38 -5.41 14.43
N PRO A 30 -24.26 -6.24 15.49
CA PRO A 30 -23.76 -5.80 16.79
C PRO A 30 -22.37 -5.16 16.66
N GLU A 31 -22.19 -3.99 17.25
CA GLU A 31 -20.95 -3.22 17.16
C GLU A 31 -19.73 -4.03 17.65
N ASP A 32 -19.87 -4.77 18.75
CA ASP A 32 -18.82 -5.64 19.28
C ASP A 32 -18.34 -6.70 18.28
N GLN A 33 -19.24 -7.24 17.45
CA GLN A 33 -18.87 -8.23 16.44
C GLN A 33 -18.10 -7.59 15.29
N LEU A 34 -18.51 -6.39 14.88
CA LEU A 34 -17.82 -5.61 13.84
C LEU A 34 -16.44 -5.16 14.32
N LEU A 35 -16.31 -4.66 15.54
CA LEU A 35 -15.04 -4.25 16.14
C LEU A 35 -14.08 -5.43 16.27
N LYS A 36 -14.55 -6.61 16.72
CA LYS A 36 -13.74 -7.84 16.75
C LYS A 36 -13.29 -8.26 15.35
N GLY A 37 -14.17 -8.15 14.35
CA GLY A 37 -13.84 -8.41 12.94
C GLY A 37 -12.77 -7.46 12.40
N LYS A 38 -12.88 -6.16 12.72
CA LYS A 38 -11.87 -5.15 12.35
C LYS A 38 -10.53 -5.44 12.98
N ILE A 39 -10.45 -5.76 14.28
CA ILE A 39 -9.20 -6.16 14.95
C ILE A 39 -8.59 -7.38 14.29
N HIS A 40 -9.40 -8.40 13.97
CA HIS A 40 -8.90 -9.61 13.30
C HIS A 40 -8.32 -9.30 11.91
N LEU A 41 -8.93 -8.41 11.14
CA LEU A 41 -8.35 -7.97 9.85
C LEU A 41 -7.05 -7.20 10.06
N LEU A 42 -7.02 -6.28 11.04
CA LEU A 42 -5.86 -5.44 11.33
C LEU A 42 -4.65 -6.24 11.81
N ASN A 43 -4.87 -7.38 12.47
CA ASN A 43 -3.80 -8.28 12.88
C ASN A 43 -2.95 -8.77 11.70
N PHE A 44 -3.47 -8.76 10.48
CA PHE A 44 -2.74 -9.11 9.26
C PHE A 44 -2.26 -7.90 8.45
N THR A 45 -2.36 -6.69 9.00
CA THR A 45 -1.87 -5.42 8.41
C THR A 45 -0.82 -4.79 9.34
N ASN A 46 -0.19 -3.70 8.90
CA ASN A 46 0.73 -2.92 9.76
C ASN A 46 0.09 -1.63 10.28
N MET A 47 -1.23 -1.48 10.19
CA MET A 47 -2.00 -0.37 10.78
C MET A 47 -2.16 -0.51 12.31
N VAL A 48 -1.03 -0.59 13.03
CA VAL A 48 -1.02 -0.91 14.46
C VAL A 48 -1.70 0.20 15.28
N ASP A 49 -1.51 1.47 14.91
CA ASP A 49 -2.16 2.60 15.60
C ASP A 49 -3.69 2.50 15.50
N TYR A 50 -4.22 2.19 14.31
CA TYR A 50 -5.66 1.99 14.13
C TYR A 50 -6.17 0.76 14.89
N ALA A 51 -5.40 -0.33 14.93
CA ALA A 51 -5.75 -1.51 15.73
C ALA A 51 -5.82 -1.21 17.24
N MET A 52 -4.89 -0.41 17.74
CA MET A 52 -4.88 0.03 19.13
C MET A 52 -6.11 0.89 19.45
N ASP A 53 -6.49 1.81 18.57
CA ASP A 53 -7.67 2.65 18.77
C ASP A 53 -8.96 1.83 18.78
N ILE A 54 -9.13 0.86 17.87
CA ILE A 54 -10.28 -0.04 17.88
C ILE A 54 -10.31 -0.92 19.13
N HIS A 55 -9.15 -1.39 19.61
CA HIS A 55 -9.07 -2.16 20.84
C HIS A 55 -9.55 -1.33 22.04
N LYS A 56 -9.11 -0.07 22.14
CA LYS A 56 -9.57 0.84 23.19
C LYS A 56 -11.08 1.05 23.13
N SER A 57 -11.63 1.25 21.92
CA SER A 57 -13.07 1.38 21.71
C SER A 57 -13.83 0.10 22.09
N LEU A 58 -13.32 -1.08 21.77
CA LEU A 58 -13.99 -2.36 22.05
C LEU A 58 -14.05 -2.68 23.56
N TYR A 59 -12.96 -2.44 24.29
CA TYR A 59 -12.87 -2.77 25.72
C TYR A 59 -13.14 -1.57 26.64
N HIS A 60 -13.45 -0.40 26.07
CA HIS A 60 -13.69 0.86 26.78
C HIS A 60 -12.55 1.17 27.78
N THR A 61 -11.32 0.98 27.32
CA THR A 61 -10.11 1.10 28.14
C THR A 61 -9.05 1.90 27.39
N ASP A 62 -8.24 2.65 28.11
CA ASP A 62 -7.04 3.28 27.53
C ASP A 62 -5.83 2.33 27.50
N GLN A 63 -5.97 1.15 28.12
CA GLN A 63 -4.90 0.17 28.21
C GLN A 63 -4.78 -0.63 26.91
N VAL A 64 -3.64 -0.45 26.24
CA VAL A 64 -3.27 -1.21 25.05
C VAL A 64 -2.40 -2.40 25.47
N PRO A 65 -2.63 -3.60 24.91
CA PRO A 65 -1.77 -4.76 25.16
C PRO A 65 -0.31 -4.47 24.80
N GLN A 66 0.62 -4.94 25.65
CA GLN A 66 2.06 -4.79 25.43
C GLN A 66 2.49 -5.30 24.05
N GLU A 67 1.91 -6.42 23.58
CA GLU A 67 2.17 -7.00 22.25
C GLU A 67 1.92 -6.01 21.09
N MET A 68 0.88 -5.17 21.18
CA MET A 68 0.61 -4.15 20.15
C MET A 68 1.62 -3.02 20.19
N ILE A 69 2.09 -2.65 21.38
CA ILE A 69 3.13 -1.62 21.56
C ILE A 69 4.46 -2.12 20.99
N ASP A 70 4.84 -3.35 21.30
CA ASP A 70 6.07 -3.96 20.80
C ASP A 70 6.01 -4.09 19.27
N ARG A 71 4.87 -4.55 18.72
CA ARG A 71 4.64 -4.62 17.27
C ARG A 71 4.75 -3.25 16.60
N ARG A 72 4.27 -2.19 17.24
CA ARG A 72 4.41 -0.82 16.73
C ARG A 72 5.89 -0.43 16.59
N VAL A 73 6.71 -0.76 17.59
CA VAL A 73 8.17 -0.51 17.54
C VAL A 73 8.80 -1.25 16.37
N ASP A 74 8.47 -2.52 16.17
CA ASP A 74 8.98 -3.33 15.05
C ASP A 74 8.55 -2.76 13.70
N VAL A 75 7.28 -2.37 13.55
CA VAL A 75 6.75 -1.78 12.32
C VAL A 75 7.45 -0.47 12.00
N VAL A 76 7.65 0.41 12.98
CA VAL A 76 8.36 1.69 12.79
C VAL A 76 9.83 1.47 12.47
N ALA A 77 10.49 0.50 13.11
CA ALA A 77 11.89 0.17 12.81
C ALA A 77 12.04 -0.35 11.37
N ARG A 78 11.15 -1.24 10.93
CA ARG A 78 11.14 -1.74 9.53
C ARG A 78 10.83 -0.64 8.53
N LEU A 79 9.90 0.26 8.84
CA LEU A 79 9.58 1.41 7.99
C LEU A 79 10.84 2.26 7.73
N LYS A 80 11.56 2.62 8.80
CA LYS A 80 12.80 3.42 8.69
C LYS A 80 13.88 2.72 7.89
N SER A 81 14.09 1.43 8.13
CA SER A 81 15.09 0.66 7.37
C SER A 81 14.77 0.59 5.87
N LEU A 82 13.49 0.42 5.51
CA LEU A 82 13.06 0.43 4.11
C LEU A 82 13.16 1.84 3.50
N GLU A 83 12.84 2.87 4.26
CA GLU A 83 12.98 4.27 3.85
C GLU A 83 14.45 4.60 3.54
N GLU A 84 15.38 4.24 4.42
CA GLU A 84 16.82 4.43 4.22
C GLU A 84 17.33 3.68 2.98
N ALA A 85 16.85 2.44 2.76
CA ALA A 85 17.22 1.65 1.59
C ALA A 85 16.68 2.25 0.27
N ALA A 86 15.48 2.85 0.30
CA ALA A 86 14.86 3.50 -0.85
C ALA A 86 15.29 4.97 -1.03
N ALA A 87 15.91 5.59 -0.02
CA ALA A 87 16.26 7.01 0.00
C ALA A 87 17.09 7.49 -1.20
N PRO A 88 18.12 6.75 -1.69
CA PRO A 88 18.87 7.18 -2.87
C PRO A 88 17.98 7.30 -4.12
N LEU A 89 17.05 6.36 -4.29
CA LEU A 89 16.13 6.35 -5.42
C LEU A 89 15.04 7.42 -5.26
N MET A 90 14.49 7.61 -4.07
CA MET A 90 13.53 8.68 -3.80
C MET A 90 14.16 10.06 -4.03
N ALA A 91 15.39 10.28 -3.56
CA ALA A 91 16.11 11.54 -3.79
C ALA A 91 16.39 11.77 -5.28
N PHE A 92 16.68 10.73 -6.06
CA PHE A 92 16.79 10.83 -7.51
C PHE A 92 15.45 11.27 -8.14
N LEU A 93 14.35 10.63 -7.76
CA LEU A 93 13.02 10.87 -8.31
C LEU A 93 12.42 12.23 -7.92
N GLN A 94 12.85 12.81 -6.79
CA GLN A 94 12.46 14.18 -6.39
C GLN A 94 13.17 15.28 -7.20
N ASN A 95 14.28 14.96 -7.87
CA ASN A 95 15.02 15.92 -8.68
C ASN A 95 14.48 15.93 -10.13
N GLU A 96 13.66 16.92 -10.47
CA GLU A 96 13.06 17.05 -11.81
C GLU A 96 14.10 17.02 -12.95
N ASP A 97 15.25 17.67 -12.78
CA ASP A 97 16.33 17.68 -13.77
C ASP A 97 16.88 16.28 -14.06
N LYS A 98 16.94 15.42 -13.03
CA LYS A 98 17.44 14.04 -13.16
C LYS A 98 16.39 13.11 -13.74
N VAL A 99 15.13 13.34 -13.41
CA VAL A 99 14.00 12.59 -13.99
C VAL A 99 13.88 12.87 -15.49
N GLN A 100 14.23 14.07 -15.96
CA GLN A 100 14.30 14.37 -17.39
C GLN A 100 15.40 13.59 -18.15
N GLU A 101 16.44 13.10 -17.46
CA GLU A 101 17.43 12.22 -18.09
C GLU A 101 16.86 10.80 -18.36
N LEU A 102 15.74 10.42 -17.73
CA LEU A 102 15.12 9.12 -17.94
C LEU A 102 14.58 9.01 -19.37
N ARG A 103 14.98 7.93 -20.03
CA ARG A 103 14.54 7.59 -21.38
C ARG A 103 13.33 6.65 -21.32
N PRO A 104 12.57 6.50 -22.42
CA PRO A 104 11.54 5.46 -22.50
C PRO A 104 12.13 4.03 -22.41
N ASP A 105 13.44 3.87 -22.68
CA ASP A 105 14.15 2.61 -22.52
C ASP A 105 14.51 2.34 -21.05
N LYS A 106 13.79 1.38 -20.45
CA LYS A 106 13.96 0.97 -19.06
C LYS A 106 15.33 0.33 -18.81
N GLN A 107 15.89 -0.41 -19.76
CA GLN A 107 17.19 -1.08 -19.56
C GLN A 107 18.32 -0.05 -19.50
N TYR A 108 18.25 0.97 -20.36
CA TYR A 108 19.17 2.10 -20.31
C TYR A 108 19.09 2.85 -18.98
N ASN A 109 17.88 3.14 -18.50
CA ASN A 109 17.69 3.83 -17.23
C ASN A 109 18.31 3.06 -16.05
N LEU A 110 18.13 1.73 -16.00
CA LEU A 110 18.73 0.88 -14.98
C LEU A 110 20.26 0.95 -15.00
N HIS A 111 20.87 0.88 -16.19
CA HIS A 111 22.32 0.96 -16.32
C HIS A 111 22.86 2.34 -15.92
N MET A 112 22.19 3.41 -16.35
CA MET A 112 22.58 4.78 -16.01
C MET A 112 22.46 5.04 -14.51
N LEU A 113 21.39 4.55 -13.88
CA LEU A 113 21.15 4.68 -12.44
C LEU A 113 22.22 3.94 -11.64
N ASN A 114 22.62 2.75 -12.08
CA ASN A 114 23.68 1.99 -11.42
C ASN A 114 25.05 2.67 -11.56
N ASP A 115 25.42 3.07 -12.78
CA ASP A 115 26.74 3.65 -13.03
C ASP A 115 26.95 5.03 -12.39
N ARG A 116 25.97 5.92 -12.53
CA ARG A 116 26.11 7.33 -12.09
C ARG A 116 25.69 7.55 -10.66
N TYR A 117 24.68 6.82 -10.20
CA TYR A 117 24.03 7.07 -8.91
C TYR A 117 24.16 5.89 -7.94
N GLN A 118 24.79 4.78 -8.34
CA GLN A 118 24.91 3.54 -7.55
C GLN A 118 23.54 2.99 -7.12
N ILE A 119 22.51 3.27 -7.91
CA ILE A 119 21.15 2.78 -7.71
C ILE A 119 21.01 1.51 -8.56
N GLY A 120 21.10 0.37 -7.90
CA GLY A 120 20.92 -0.94 -8.49
C GLY A 120 19.49 -1.45 -8.45
N PRO A 121 19.26 -2.69 -8.91
CA PRO A 121 17.96 -3.36 -8.83
C PRO A 121 17.47 -3.53 -7.39
N ASP A 122 18.39 -3.63 -6.42
CA ASP A 122 18.07 -3.78 -5.00
C ASP A 122 17.36 -2.55 -4.43
N GLN A 123 17.76 -1.33 -4.82
CA GLN A 123 17.10 -0.09 -4.40
C GLN A 123 15.71 0.06 -5.03
N ILE A 124 15.53 -0.44 -6.24
CA ILE A 124 14.23 -0.44 -6.93
C ILE A 124 13.28 -1.43 -6.24
N GLU A 125 13.76 -2.63 -5.90
CA GLU A 125 12.97 -3.58 -5.12
C GLU A 125 12.70 -3.06 -3.70
N ALA A 126 13.65 -2.35 -3.09
CA ALA A 126 13.45 -1.67 -1.81
C ALA A 126 12.34 -0.61 -1.90
N LEU A 127 12.26 0.18 -2.97
CA LEU A 127 11.15 1.11 -3.20
C LEU A 127 9.80 0.39 -3.30
N TYR A 128 9.73 -0.75 -3.98
CA TYR A 128 8.50 -1.54 -4.02
C TYR A 128 8.09 -2.06 -2.64
N GLN A 129 9.06 -2.59 -1.88
CA GLN A 129 8.81 -3.06 -0.52
C GLN A 129 8.39 -1.91 0.40
N PHE A 130 9.01 -0.74 0.25
CA PHE A 130 8.65 0.48 0.97
C PHE A 130 7.24 0.94 0.62
N ALA A 131 6.89 1.01 -0.67
CA ALA A 131 5.54 1.37 -1.12
C ALA A 131 4.48 0.41 -0.60
N LYS A 132 4.75 -0.90 -0.65
CA LYS A 132 3.88 -1.92 -0.07
C LYS A 132 3.76 -1.74 1.45
N PHE A 133 4.84 -1.44 2.14
CA PHE A 133 4.83 -1.23 3.57
C PHE A 133 4.05 0.04 3.97
N GLN A 134 4.18 1.12 3.19
CA GLN A 134 3.36 2.34 3.33
C GLN A 134 1.88 2.02 3.16
N PHE A 135 1.51 1.22 2.15
CA PHE A 135 0.15 0.75 1.95
C PHE A 135 -0.35 -0.05 3.17
N GLU A 136 0.44 -1.02 3.65
CA GLU A 136 0.12 -1.82 4.84
C GLU A 136 0.02 -1.00 6.13
N CYS A 137 0.68 0.16 6.21
CA CYS A 137 0.56 1.13 7.30
C CYS A 137 -0.62 2.09 7.15
N GLY A 138 -1.32 2.07 6.01
CA GLY A 138 -2.47 2.94 5.71
C GLY A 138 -2.12 4.25 5.00
N ASN A 139 -0.87 4.45 4.60
CA ASN A 139 -0.47 5.61 3.80
C ASN A 139 -0.64 5.33 2.30
N TYR A 140 -1.88 5.49 1.82
CA TYR A 140 -2.25 5.16 0.45
C TYR A 140 -1.70 6.15 -0.59
N SER A 141 -1.60 7.44 -0.24
CA SER A 141 -1.09 8.47 -1.17
C SER A 141 0.39 8.24 -1.51
N GLY A 142 1.22 8.10 -0.49
CA GLY A 142 2.64 7.77 -0.69
C GLY A 142 2.82 6.45 -1.43
N ALA A 143 2.04 5.43 -1.08
CA ALA A 143 2.10 4.13 -1.77
C ALA A 143 1.76 4.26 -3.27
N ALA A 144 0.72 5.01 -3.64
CA ALA A 144 0.33 5.21 -5.04
C ALA A 144 1.43 5.90 -5.86
N ASP A 145 2.05 6.95 -5.31
CA ASP A 145 3.13 7.70 -5.94
C ASP A 145 4.38 6.82 -6.13
N PHE A 146 4.80 6.09 -5.09
CA PHE A 146 5.96 5.21 -5.17
C PHE A 146 5.73 4.03 -6.12
N LEU A 147 4.52 3.45 -6.14
CA LEU A 147 4.18 2.38 -7.10
C LEU A 147 4.17 2.90 -8.54
N TYR A 148 3.70 4.13 -8.78
CA TYR A 148 3.78 4.76 -10.10
C TYR A 148 5.24 4.93 -10.55
N GLN A 149 6.10 5.47 -9.69
CA GLN A 149 7.52 5.63 -9.97
C GLN A 149 8.22 4.28 -10.19
N TYR A 150 7.93 3.27 -9.37
CA TYR A 150 8.45 1.92 -9.52
C TYR A 150 8.11 1.33 -10.89
N ARG A 151 6.87 1.51 -11.38
CA ARG A 151 6.44 0.99 -12.70
C ARG A 151 7.18 1.61 -13.88
N ALA A 152 7.63 2.86 -13.75
CA ALA A 152 8.45 3.51 -14.77
C ALA A 152 9.82 2.81 -14.93
N LEU A 153 10.35 2.25 -13.84
CA LEU A 153 11.68 1.63 -13.78
C LEU A 153 11.66 0.10 -13.86
N CYS A 154 10.55 -0.54 -13.48
CA CYS A 154 10.43 -2.00 -13.42
C CYS A 154 10.38 -2.63 -14.81
N THR A 155 11.22 -3.64 -15.04
CA THR A 155 11.27 -4.46 -16.25
C THR A 155 10.53 -5.79 -16.11
N ASN A 156 10.16 -6.19 -14.88
CA ASN A 156 9.46 -7.44 -14.61
C ASN A 156 7.94 -7.26 -14.76
N SER A 157 7.33 -8.05 -15.66
CA SER A 157 5.90 -7.98 -15.99
C SER A 157 4.99 -8.31 -14.80
N ASP A 158 5.33 -9.32 -13.99
CA ASP A 158 4.50 -9.75 -12.86
C ASP A 158 4.56 -8.75 -11.70
N ARG A 159 5.73 -8.16 -11.47
CA ARG A 159 5.87 -7.06 -10.50
C ARG A 159 5.18 -5.79 -10.95
N ASN A 160 5.22 -5.48 -12.25
CA ASN A 160 4.48 -4.35 -12.82
C ASN A 160 2.96 -4.54 -12.64
N LEU A 161 2.44 -5.75 -12.88
CA LEU A 161 1.04 -6.07 -12.64
C LEU A 161 0.67 -5.95 -11.16
N SER A 162 1.52 -6.45 -10.27
CA SER A 162 1.31 -6.35 -8.82
C SER A 162 1.30 -4.89 -8.33
N ALA A 163 2.20 -4.06 -8.86
CA ALA A 163 2.23 -2.62 -8.59
C ALA A 163 0.99 -1.89 -9.12
N LEU A 164 0.46 -2.32 -10.27
CA LEU A 164 -0.77 -1.76 -10.84
C LEU A 164 -1.99 -2.06 -9.96
N TRP A 165 -2.13 -3.30 -9.47
CA TRP A 165 -3.17 -3.66 -8.50
C TRP A 165 -3.05 -2.88 -7.20
N GLY A 166 -1.82 -2.74 -6.67
CA GLY A 166 -1.57 -1.94 -5.47
C GLY A 166 -1.94 -0.48 -5.64
N LYS A 167 -1.58 0.13 -6.79
CA LYS A 167 -1.95 1.51 -7.12
C LYS A 167 -3.46 1.66 -7.22
N LEU A 168 -4.14 0.77 -7.95
CA LEU A 168 -5.60 0.78 -8.06
C LEU A 168 -6.28 0.71 -6.68
N ALA A 169 -5.83 -0.20 -5.81
CA ALA A 169 -6.36 -0.32 -4.46
C ALA A 169 -6.15 0.97 -3.64
N ALA A 170 -4.96 1.58 -3.75
CA ALA A 170 -4.65 2.84 -3.07
C ALA A 170 -5.53 4.00 -3.55
N GLU A 171 -5.73 4.14 -4.86
CA GLU A 171 -6.60 5.19 -5.44
C GLU A 171 -8.07 5.00 -5.04
N ILE A 172 -8.56 3.75 -4.97
CA ILE A 172 -9.91 3.46 -4.48
C ILE A 172 -10.05 3.86 -3.01
N LEU A 173 -9.06 3.55 -2.17
CA LEU A 173 -9.07 3.90 -0.74
C LEU A 173 -8.99 5.40 -0.51
N MET A 174 -8.35 6.15 -1.42
CA MET A 174 -8.33 7.61 -1.43
C MET A 174 -9.56 8.24 -2.06
N GLN A 175 -10.49 7.44 -2.61
CA GLN A 175 -11.67 7.91 -3.34
C GLN A 175 -11.36 8.72 -4.61
N ASN A 176 -10.19 8.48 -5.22
CA ASN A 176 -9.76 9.10 -6.47
C ASN A 176 -10.31 8.32 -7.68
N TRP A 177 -11.62 8.43 -7.91
CA TRP A 177 -12.33 7.59 -8.89
C TRP A 177 -11.86 7.77 -10.34
N ASP A 178 -11.47 8.99 -10.72
CA ASP A 178 -10.98 9.27 -12.08
C ASP A 178 -9.68 8.51 -12.38
N VAL A 179 -8.70 8.61 -11.47
CA VAL A 179 -7.41 7.90 -11.59
C VAL A 179 -7.60 6.39 -11.43
N ALA A 180 -8.47 5.95 -10.51
CA ALA A 180 -8.79 4.55 -10.34
C ALA A 180 -9.40 3.93 -11.61
N LEU A 181 -10.25 4.67 -12.32
CA LEU A 181 -10.83 4.22 -13.59
C LEU A 181 -9.77 4.09 -14.68
N GLU A 182 -8.83 5.04 -14.76
CA GLU A 182 -7.70 4.95 -15.69
C GLU A 182 -6.82 3.73 -15.42
N GLU A 183 -6.45 3.48 -14.16
CA GLU A 183 -5.64 2.32 -13.80
C GLU A 183 -6.41 1.00 -14.00
N LEU A 184 -7.73 0.99 -13.78
CA LEU A 184 -8.59 -0.17 -14.07
C LEU A 184 -8.62 -0.50 -15.57
N ASN A 185 -8.75 0.52 -16.43
CA ASN A 185 -8.73 0.31 -17.88
C ASN A 185 -7.38 -0.25 -18.34
N ARG A 186 -6.28 0.28 -17.83
CA ARG A 186 -4.92 -0.25 -18.09
C ARG A 186 -4.77 -1.70 -17.63
N LEU A 187 -5.27 -2.00 -16.43
CA LEU A 187 -5.24 -3.35 -15.88
C LEU A 187 -6.03 -4.31 -16.77
N LYS A 188 -7.22 -3.90 -17.21
CA LYS A 188 -8.04 -4.67 -18.14
C LYS A 188 -7.30 -4.93 -19.45
N GLU A 189 -6.71 -3.91 -20.06
CA GLU A 189 -5.92 -4.06 -21.30
C GLU A 189 -4.77 -5.07 -21.14
N ILE A 190 -4.03 -4.99 -20.03
CA ILE A 190 -2.92 -5.93 -19.76
C ILE A 190 -3.44 -7.36 -19.59
N ILE A 191 -4.55 -7.55 -18.87
CA ILE A 191 -5.14 -8.87 -18.64
C ILE A 191 -5.72 -9.43 -19.94
N ASP A 192 -6.44 -8.63 -20.73
CA ASP A 192 -7.05 -9.04 -22.00
C ASP A 192 -5.98 -9.30 -23.09
N SER A 193 -4.80 -8.70 -22.97
CA SER A 193 -3.66 -8.91 -23.88
C SER A 193 -2.81 -10.16 -23.58
N LYS A 194 -3.02 -10.81 -22.42
CA LYS A 194 -2.37 -12.08 -22.04
C LYS A 194 -3.18 -13.27 -22.52
#